data_AF-A0A928GC01-F1
#
_entry.id   AF-A0A928GC01-F1
#
_cell.length_a   1.000
_cell.length_b   1.000
_cell.length_c   1.000
_cell.angle_alpha   90.00
_cell.angle_beta   90.00
_cell.angle_gamma   90.00
#
_symmetry.space_group_name_H-M   'P 1'
#
loop_
_entity.id
_entity.type
_entity.pdbx_description
1 polymer ?
#
loop_
_entity_poly.entity_id
_entity_poly.type
_entity_poly.pdbx_seq_one_letter_code
_entity_poly.pdbx_strand_id
1 'polypeptide(L)'
;MKEKNRDILADNPKLKEQVYSVPDGYFSEFKAGMTPYASVEPSLARRLVPYLSMAAVFIFLVTAGTFFLQQTTPADEFTQEDFILYSSNISGIGLYEEEPDQLADAGIADEDIIEYLIYSGISAEEIELSK
;
A
#
# COMPACT_ATOMS: atom_id res chain seq x y z
N MET A 1 33.31 16.35 -39.48
CA MET A 1 33.51 17.75 -39.04
C MET A 1 34.31 17.71 -37.75
N LYS A 2 35.50 18.33 -37.70
CA LYS A 2 36.33 18.37 -36.47
C LYS A 2 35.69 19.35 -35.49
N GLU A 3 35.31 18.88 -34.31
CA GLU A 3 34.86 19.77 -33.23
C GLU A 3 36.01 20.70 -32.87
N LYS A 4 35.81 21.99 -33.19
CA LYS A 4 36.75 23.05 -32.87
C LYS A 4 36.66 23.22 -31.35
N ASN A 5 37.67 22.74 -30.63
CA ASN A 5 37.81 22.90 -29.18
C ASN A 5 37.76 24.41 -28.86
N ARG A 6 36.58 24.92 -28.48
CA ARG A 6 36.38 26.33 -28.16
C ARG A 6 36.81 26.53 -26.72
N ASP A 7 38.10 26.72 -26.51
CA ASP A 7 38.60 27.19 -25.23
C ASP A 7 38.20 28.65 -25.04
N ILE A 8 37.08 28.85 -24.33
CA ILE A 8 36.54 30.17 -23.99
C ILE A 8 37.50 31.02 -23.14
N LEU A 9 38.55 30.41 -22.57
CA LEU A 9 39.59 31.10 -21.81
C LEU A 9 40.76 31.58 -22.70
N ALA A 10 40.85 31.11 -23.94
CA ALA A 10 41.84 31.58 -24.91
C ALA A 10 41.47 32.95 -25.48
N ASP A 11 40.17 33.19 -25.67
CA ASP A 11 39.65 34.41 -26.31
C ASP A 11 39.60 35.62 -25.35
N ASN A 12 39.62 35.40 -24.04
CA ASN A 12 39.58 36.48 -23.06
C ASN A 12 40.57 36.24 -21.88
N PRO A 13 41.75 36.88 -21.90
CA PRO A 13 42.77 36.68 -20.87
C PRO A 13 42.33 37.16 -19.48
N LYS A 14 41.34 38.06 -19.39
CA LYS A 14 40.78 38.51 -18.10
C LYS A 14 40.03 37.41 -17.36
N LEU A 15 39.53 36.39 -18.07
CA LEU A 15 38.86 35.25 -17.44
C LEU A 15 39.85 34.29 -16.77
N LYS A 16 41.16 34.42 -17.07
CA LYS A 16 42.22 33.67 -16.39
C LYS A 16 42.72 34.37 -15.13
N GLU A 17 42.36 35.64 -14.93
CA GLU A 17 42.72 36.38 -13.73
C GLU A 17 41.86 35.89 -12.55
N GLN A 18 42.51 35.65 -11.41
CA GLN A 18 41.81 35.29 -10.19
C GLN A 18 41.09 36.53 -9.64
N VAL A 19 39.77 36.61 -9.87
CA VAL A 19 38.92 37.71 -9.42
C VAL A 19 38.78 37.75 -7.89
N TYR A 20 38.98 36.60 -7.23
CA TYR A 20 38.87 36.48 -5.78
C TYR A 20 40.23 36.13 -5.18
N SER A 21 40.73 37.01 -4.31
CA SER A 21 41.91 36.77 -3.49
C SER A 21 41.49 36.51 -2.05
N VAL A 22 42.05 35.48 -1.44
CA VAL A 22 41.81 35.15 -0.04
C VAL A 22 42.97 35.73 0.79
N PRO A 23 42.73 36.26 2.01
CA PRO A 23 43.81 36.72 2.87
C PRO A 23 44.86 35.63 3.12
N ASP A 24 46.12 36.06 3.23
CA ASP A 24 47.22 35.16 3.54
C ASP A 24 46.95 34.42 4.85
N GLY A 25 47.09 33.09 4.80
CA GLY A 25 46.88 32.23 5.97
C GLY A 25 45.44 31.77 6.23
N TYR A 26 44.43 32.24 5.48
CA TYR A 26 43.02 31.82 5.66
C TYR A 26 42.85 30.30 5.65
N PHE A 27 43.41 29.61 4.65
CA PHE A 27 43.27 28.16 4.55
C PHE A 27 44.10 27.38 5.57
N SER A 28 45.20 27.94 6.08
CA SER A 28 45.98 27.31 7.15
C SER A 28 45.25 27.39 8.48
N GLU A 29 44.64 28.53 8.80
CA GLU A 29 43.82 28.70 10.01
C GLU A 29 42.56 27.83 9.94
N PHE A 30 41.90 27.81 8.77
CA PHE A 30 40.74 26.96 8.53
C PHE A 30 41.06 25.47 8.72
N LYS A 31 42.20 25.00 8.21
CA LYS A 31 42.65 23.62 8.41
C LYS A 31 43.08 23.35 9.85
N ALA A 32 43.68 24.33 10.55
CA ALA A 32 44.06 24.18 11.94
C ALA A 32 42.84 24.01 12.87
N GLY A 33 41.71 24.65 12.53
CA GLY A 33 40.44 24.49 13.23
C GLY A 33 39.65 23.23 12.85
N MET A 34 40.06 22.49 11.82
CA MET A 34 39.40 21.24 11.45
C MET A 34 39.79 20.12 12.42
N THR A 35 38.80 19.59 13.14
CA THR A 35 38.97 18.30 13.79
C THR A 35 39.08 17.21 12.71
N PRO A 36 40.12 16.36 12.73
CA PRO A 36 40.22 15.27 11.78
C PRO A 36 38.98 14.38 11.92
N TYR A 37 38.33 14.09 10.80
CA TYR A 37 37.23 13.14 10.77
C TYR A 37 37.78 11.76 11.15
N ALA A 38 37.55 11.35 12.40
CA ALA A 38 37.86 10.00 12.84
C ALA A 38 36.82 9.07 12.20
N SER A 39 37.22 8.35 11.15
CA SER A 39 36.44 7.24 10.63
C SER A 39 36.47 6.11 11.67
N VAL A 40 35.53 6.15 12.61
CA VAL A 40 35.32 5.04 13.55
C VAL A 40 34.74 3.89 12.73
N GLU A 41 35.55 2.89 12.42
CA GLU A 41 35.06 1.69 11.77
C GLU A 41 34.01 1.04 12.68
N PRO A 42 32.78 0.80 12.19
CA PRO A 42 31.76 0.19 13.02
C PRO A 42 32.15 -1.26 13.31
N SER A 43 32.20 -1.62 14.59
CA SER A 43 32.39 -3.00 15.03
C SER A 43 31.35 -3.92 14.40
N LEU A 44 31.71 -5.18 14.15
CA LEU A 44 30.79 -6.18 13.57
C LEU A 44 29.50 -6.31 14.40
N ALA A 45 29.59 -6.18 15.72
CA ALA A 45 28.43 -6.16 16.61
C ALA A 45 27.48 -5.01 16.27
N ARG A 46 27.98 -3.80 16.01
CA ARG A 46 27.18 -2.64 15.64
C ARG A 46 26.47 -2.80 14.29
N ARG A 47 27.03 -3.63 13.39
CA ARG A 47 26.39 -4.01 12.13
C ARG A 47 25.26 -5.02 12.33
N LEU A 48 25.33 -5.88 13.34
CA LEU A 48 24.34 -6.93 13.60
C LEU A 48 23.14 -6.46 14.43
N VAL A 49 23.34 -5.46 15.31
CA VAL A 49 22.27 -4.86 16.13
C VAL A 49 20.99 -4.51 15.35
N PRO A 50 21.04 -3.82 14.20
CA PRO A 50 19.81 -3.48 13.46
C PRO A 50 19.05 -4.71 12.96
N TYR A 51 19.75 -5.74 12.50
CA TYR A 51 19.13 -6.98 12.03
C TYR A 51 18.49 -7.76 13.18
N LEU A 52 19.15 -7.81 14.35
CA LEU A 52 18.57 -8.40 15.56
C LEU A 52 17.30 -7.67 16.00
N SER A 53 17.30 -6.34 15.93
CA SER A 53 16.11 -5.52 16.22
C SER A 53 14.95 -5.86 15.29
N MET A 54 15.19 -5.92 13.97
CA MET A 54 14.15 -6.31 13.02
C MET A 54 13.63 -7.74 13.24
N ALA A 55 14.53 -8.68 13.52
CA ALA A 55 14.15 -10.06 13.81
C ALA A 55 13.28 -10.15 15.07
N ALA A 56 13.61 -9.40 16.13
CA ALA A 56 12.82 -9.36 17.35
C ALA A 56 11.41 -8.82 17.12
N VAL A 57 11.28 -7.73 16.35
CA VAL A 57 9.97 -7.16 15.99
C VAL A 57 9.16 -8.15 15.14
N PHE A 58 9.79 -8.81 14.17
CA PHE A 58 9.11 -9.82 13.35
C PHE A 58 8.58 -10.97 14.22
N ILE A 59 9.42 -11.52 15.11
CA ILE A 59 9.02 -12.61 16.02
C ILE A 59 7.85 -12.14 16.90
N PHE A 60 7.91 -10.92 17.44
CA PHE A 60 6.85 -10.35 18.26
C PHE A 60 5.52 -10.23 17.49
N LEU A 61 5.56 -9.72 16.25
CA LEU A 61 4.36 -9.59 15.42
C LEU A 61 3.77 -10.95 15.06
N VAL A 62 4.60 -11.93 14.69
CA VAL A 62 4.14 -13.29 14.38
C VAL A 62 3.52 -13.95 15.60
N THR A 63 4.16 -13.84 16.77
CA THR A 63 3.63 -14.45 18.00
C THR A 63 2.36 -13.76 18.49
N ALA A 64 2.34 -12.44 18.54
CA ALA A 64 1.13 -11.68 18.91
C ALA A 64 0.00 -11.93 17.92
N GLY A 65 0.27 -11.87 16.61
CA GLY A 65 -0.71 -12.14 15.56
C GLY A 65 -1.26 -13.56 15.64
N THR A 66 -0.41 -14.56 15.84
CA THR A 66 -0.84 -15.96 16.01
C THR A 66 -1.69 -16.13 17.26
N PHE A 67 -1.34 -15.49 18.37
CA PHE A 67 -2.12 -15.53 19.61
C PHE A 67 -3.52 -14.94 19.42
N PHE A 68 -3.62 -13.77 18.79
CA PHE A 68 -4.91 -13.15 18.50
C PHE A 68 -5.75 -13.96 17.50
N LEU A 69 -5.11 -14.55 16.48
CA LEU A 69 -5.77 -15.45 15.54
C LEU A 69 -6.34 -16.67 16.25
N GLN A 70 -5.56 -17.33 17.11
CA GLN A 70 -6.04 -18.49 17.87
C GLN A 70 -7.21 -18.15 18.81
N GLN A 71 -7.27 -16.94 19.35
CA GLN A 71 -8.38 -16.53 20.21
C GLN A 71 -9.67 -16.24 19.44
N THR A 72 -9.55 -15.77 18.19
CA THR A 72 -10.69 -15.28 17.39
C THR A 72 -11.14 -16.27 16.32
N THR A 73 -10.29 -17.22 15.95
CA THR A 73 -10.58 -18.23 14.95
C THR A 73 -11.34 -19.38 15.63
N PRO A 74 -12.59 -19.67 15.24
CA PRO A 74 -13.28 -20.87 15.70
C PRO A 74 -12.48 -22.11 15.29
N ALA A 75 -12.47 -23.14 16.14
CA ALA A 75 -11.68 -24.36 15.94
C ALA A 75 -12.19 -25.26 14.80
N ASP A 76 -13.12 -24.77 13.98
CA ASP A 76 -13.64 -25.53 12.85
C ASP A 76 -12.56 -25.64 11.78
N GLU A 77 -12.34 -26.87 11.30
CA GLU A 77 -11.42 -27.15 10.20
C GLU A 77 -11.87 -26.35 8.99
N PHE A 78 -11.17 -25.24 8.73
CA PHE A 78 -11.39 -24.42 7.53
C PHE A 78 -11.37 -25.34 6.31
N THR A 79 -12.54 -25.59 5.74
CA THR A 79 -12.62 -26.43 4.55
C THR A 79 -12.10 -25.63 3.35
N GLN A 80 -11.74 -26.32 2.27
CA GLN A 80 -11.30 -25.64 1.05
C GLN A 80 -12.40 -24.70 0.51
N GLU A 81 -13.67 -25.03 0.78
CA GLU A 81 -14.85 -24.27 0.40
C GLU A 81 -14.93 -22.94 1.19
N ASP A 82 -14.66 -22.98 2.50
CA ASP A 82 -14.62 -21.80 3.37
C ASP A 82 -13.50 -20.82 2.99
N PHE A 83 -12.34 -21.34 2.57
CA PHE A 83 -11.22 -20.51 2.12
C PHE A 83 -11.55 -19.77 0.81
N ILE A 84 -12.26 -20.41 -0.11
CA ILE A 84 -12.72 -19.77 -1.36
C ILE A 84 -13.73 -18.67 -1.04
N LEU A 85 -14.67 -18.91 -0.13
CA LEU A 85 -15.67 -17.92 0.29
C LEU A 85 -15.05 -16.71 1.01
N TYR A 86 -14.04 -16.96 1.86
CA TYR A 86 -13.34 -15.89 2.58
C TYR A 86 -12.44 -15.07 1.66
N SER A 87 -11.68 -15.72 0.78
CA SER A 87 -10.77 -15.05 -0.16
C SER A 87 -11.50 -14.24 -1.23
N SER A 88 -12.66 -14.71 -1.68
CA SER A 88 -13.54 -13.95 -2.59
C SER A 88 -14.14 -12.70 -1.93
N ASN A 89 -14.47 -12.75 -0.64
CA ASN A 89 -14.97 -11.59 0.10
C ASN A 89 -13.88 -10.56 0.47
N ILE A 90 -12.66 -10.99 0.79
CA ILE A 90 -11.56 -10.08 1.16
C ILE A 90 -10.87 -9.43 -0.04
N SER A 91 -10.80 -10.16 -1.15
CA SER A 91 -10.22 -9.63 -2.39
C SER A 91 -11.29 -8.80 -3.09
N GLY A 92 -11.49 -7.56 -2.64
CA GLY A 92 -12.50 -6.60 -3.14
C GLY A 92 -12.34 -6.20 -4.62
N ILE A 93 -12.39 -7.18 -5.51
CA ILE A 93 -12.48 -7.06 -6.98
C ILE A 93 -13.94 -7.17 -7.43
N GLY A 94 -14.89 -7.36 -6.50
CA GLY A 94 -16.34 -7.47 -6.79
C GLY A 94 -17.17 -6.20 -6.57
N LEU A 95 -16.57 -5.01 -6.54
CA LEU A 95 -17.31 -3.75 -6.31
C LEU A 95 -18.13 -3.24 -7.53
N TYR A 96 -18.26 -4.03 -8.60
CA TYR A 96 -18.96 -3.64 -9.83
C TYR A 96 -19.76 -4.76 -10.51
N GLU A 97 -20.28 -5.73 -9.75
CA GLU A 97 -21.39 -6.55 -10.25
C GLU A 97 -22.60 -6.30 -9.35
N GLU A 98 -23.57 -5.56 -9.90
CA GLU A 98 -24.94 -5.54 -9.39
C GLU A 98 -25.46 -6.98 -9.40
N GLU A 99 -25.36 -7.66 -8.26
CA GLU A 99 -25.99 -8.97 -8.04
C GLU A 99 -27.52 -8.81 -8.07
N PRO A 100 -28.24 -9.40 -9.03
CA PRO A 100 -29.71 -9.39 -9.08
C PRO A 100 -30.34 -10.37 -8.06
N ASP A 101 -29.51 -11.13 -7.33
CA ASP A 101 -29.95 -12.32 -6.60
C ASP A 101 -30.47 -12.04 -5.17
N GLN A 102 -30.47 -10.79 -4.71
CA GLN A 102 -31.12 -10.41 -3.43
C GLN A 102 -32.66 -10.39 -3.49
N LEU A 103 -33.27 -10.60 -4.67
CA LEU A 103 -34.73 -10.71 -4.82
C LEU A 103 -35.25 -12.15 -4.71
N ALA A 104 -34.38 -13.16 -4.75
CA ALA A 104 -34.81 -14.55 -4.90
C ALA A 104 -35.26 -15.25 -3.59
N ASP A 105 -35.00 -14.66 -2.41
CA ASP A 105 -35.30 -15.29 -1.11
C ASP A 105 -36.49 -14.64 -0.36
N ALA A 106 -37.17 -13.69 -0.98
CA ALA A 106 -38.49 -13.25 -0.53
C ALA A 106 -39.54 -14.19 -1.14
N GLY A 107 -39.91 -15.24 -0.43
CA GLY A 107 -41.01 -16.12 -0.83
C GLY A 107 -42.26 -15.29 -1.09
N ILE A 108 -42.72 -15.24 -2.34
CA ILE A 108 -43.89 -14.47 -2.76
C ILE A 108 -45.12 -15.09 -2.08
N ALA A 109 -45.81 -14.33 -1.23
CA ALA A 109 -47.04 -14.78 -0.60
C ALA A 109 -48.21 -14.71 -1.61
N ASP A 110 -49.20 -15.60 -1.49
CA ASP A 110 -50.35 -15.63 -2.40
C ASP A 110 -51.09 -14.28 -2.41
N GLU A 111 -51.06 -13.56 -1.29
CA GLU A 111 -51.62 -12.22 -1.16
C GLU A 111 -50.92 -11.18 -2.04
N ASP A 112 -49.59 -11.27 -2.17
CA ASP A 112 -48.80 -10.35 -3.00
C ASP A 112 -49.09 -10.56 -4.49
N ILE A 113 -49.35 -11.81 -4.89
CA ILE A 113 -49.73 -12.17 -6.26
C ILE A 113 -51.10 -11.59 -6.60
N ILE A 114 -52.07 -11.72 -5.69
CA ILE A 114 -53.43 -11.19 -5.89
C ILE A 114 -53.39 -9.66 -6.00
N GLU A 115 -52.64 -8.99 -5.13
CA GLU A 115 -52.50 -7.53 -5.18
C GLU A 115 -51.86 -7.06 -6.50
N TYR A 116 -50.81 -7.74 -6.97
CA TYR A 116 -50.20 -7.43 -8.26
C TYR A 116 -51.17 -7.62 -9.44
N LEU A 117 -51.95 -8.71 -9.45
CA LEU A 117 -52.91 -8.96 -10.52
C LEU A 117 -54.00 -7.88 -10.56
N ILE A 118 -54.51 -7.47 -9.40
CA ILE A 118 -55.45 -6.35 -9.30
C ILE A 118 -54.83 -5.05 -9.79
N TYR A 119 -53.59 -4.76 -9.39
CA TYR A 119 -52.86 -3.58 -9.86
C TYR A 119 -52.65 -3.58 -11.39
N SER A 120 -52.40 -4.75 -11.98
CA SER A 120 -52.24 -4.92 -13.43
C SER A 120 -53.55 -4.81 -14.22
N GLY A 121 -54.68 -4.60 -13.52
CA GLY A 121 -55.99 -4.32 -14.12
C GLY A 121 -56.91 -5.53 -14.25
N ILE A 122 -56.58 -6.67 -13.62
CA ILE A 122 -57.45 -7.84 -13.56
C ILE A 122 -58.45 -7.66 -12.42
N SER A 123 -59.73 -7.90 -12.67
CA SER A 123 -60.76 -7.74 -11.65
C SER A 123 -60.75 -8.91 -10.65
N ALA A 124 -61.12 -8.65 -9.39
CA ALA A 124 -61.19 -9.69 -8.36
C ALA A 124 -62.13 -10.85 -8.75
N GLU A 125 -63.18 -10.54 -9.52
CA GLU A 125 -64.18 -11.49 -10.01
C GLU A 125 -63.60 -12.47 -11.05
N GLU A 126 -62.65 -12.03 -11.88
CA GLU A 126 -61.96 -12.88 -12.87
C GLU A 126 -60.92 -13.80 -12.21
N ILE A 127 -60.34 -13.37 -11.09
CA ILE A 127 -59.38 -14.19 -10.33
C ILE A 127 -60.11 -15.36 -9.66
N GLU A 128 -61.28 -15.12 -9.06
CA GLU A 128 -62.08 -16.17 -8.41
C GLU A 128 -62.64 -17.22 -9.39
N LEU A 129 -62.90 -16.85 -10.65
CA LEU A 129 -63.39 -17.78 -11.68
C LEU A 129 -62.31 -18.73 -12.22
N SER A 130 -61.03 -18.45 -11.92
CA SER A 130 -59.87 -19.21 -12.40
C SER A 130 -59.37 -20.29 -11.43
N LYS A 131 -59.99 -20.39 -10.26
CA LYS A 131 -59.83 -21.48 -9.27
C LYS A 131 -60.74 -22.68 -9.59
#